data_AF-A0A444XRV2-F1
#
_entry.id   AF-A0A444XRV2-F1
#
_cell.length_a   1.000
_cell.length_b   1.000
_cell.length_c   1.000
_cell.angle_alpha   90.00
_cell.angle_beta   90.00
_cell.angle_gamma   90.00
#
_symmetry.space_group_name_H-M   'P 1'
#
loop_
_entity.id
_entity.type
_entity.pdbx_description
1 polymer ?
#
loop_
_entity_poly.entity_id
_entity_poly.type
_entity_poly.pdbx_seq_one_letter_code
_entity_poly.pdbx_strand_id
1 'polypeptide(L)' 'MLRIHISIACVVDEQFVPKVEMTFKTLKEAEKFYKDYSKLADFSMKIRNTTRKENGIKNQLITCSREGK' A
#
# COMPACT_ATOMS: atom_id res chain seq x y z
N MET A 1 10.74 -2.25 -2.55
CA MET A 1 10.14 -3.60 -2.53
C MET A 1 9.29 -3.67 -1.27
N LEU A 2 7.97 -3.72 -1.40
CA LEU A 2 7.04 -3.74 -0.26
C LEU A 2 7.13 -5.14 0.36
N ARG A 3 7.91 -5.31 1.45
CA ARG A 3 8.01 -6.60 2.14
C ARG A 3 6.99 -6.60 3.28
N ILE A 4 5.76 -6.96 2.96
CA ILE A 4 4.67 -7.04 3.94
C ILE A 4 4.78 -8.41 4.64
N HIS A 5 5.20 -8.42 5.91
CA HIS A 5 5.04 -9.58 6.78
C HIS A 5 3.62 -9.58 7.33
N ILE A 6 2.77 -10.43 6.77
CA ILE A 6 1.42 -10.70 7.26
C ILE A 6 1.52 -11.73 8.39
N SER A 7 1.27 -11.30 9.63
CA SER A 7 0.99 -12.19 10.76
C SER A 7 -0.51 -12.18 10.99
N ILE A 8 -1.23 -13.21 10.53
CA ILE A 8 -2.70 -13.30 10.63
C ILE A 8 -3.08 -13.86 12.00
N ALA A 9 -3.75 -13.03 12.80
CA ALA A 9 -4.57 -13.47 13.93
C ALA A 9 -5.94 -12.76 13.94
N CYS A 10 -6.42 -12.28 12.79
CA CYS A 10 -7.76 -11.71 12.64
C CYS A 10 -8.29 -12.01 11.23
N VAL A 11 -9.59 -12.25 11.11
CA VAL A 11 -10.31 -12.51 9.86
C VAL A 11 -10.25 -11.25 9.00
N VAL A 12 -9.17 -11.09 8.23
CA VAL A 12 -9.06 -10.04 7.22
C VAL A 12 -9.76 -10.56 5.98
N ASP A 13 -10.79 -9.84 5.51
CA ASP A 13 -11.43 -10.11 4.23
C ASP A 13 -10.36 -10.23 3.13
N GLU A 14 -10.28 -11.42 2.51
CA GLU A 14 -9.23 -11.78 1.55
C GLU A 14 -9.15 -10.80 0.36
N GLN A 15 -10.23 -10.06 0.10
CA GLN A 15 -10.32 -9.04 -0.94
C GLN A 15 -9.41 -7.84 -0.69
N PHE A 16 -9.03 -7.56 0.56
CA PHE A 16 -8.16 -6.43 0.92
C PHE A 16 -6.72 -6.86 1.20
N VAL A 17 -6.41 -8.16 1.07
CA VAL A 17 -5.05 -8.68 1.23
C VAL A 17 -4.27 -8.45 -0.07
N PRO A 18 -3.17 -7.68 -0.04
CA PRO A 18 -2.33 -7.51 -1.23
C PRO A 18 -1.72 -8.85 -1.66
N LYS A 19 -1.83 -9.15 -2.95
CA LYS A 19 -1.25 -10.35 -3.57
C LYS A 19 -0.01 -9.97 -4.38
N VAL A 20 0.92 -10.92 -4.47
CA VAL A 20 2.05 -10.81 -5.41
C VAL A 20 1.47 -10.68 -6.83
N GLU A 21 2.08 -9.81 -7.65
CA GLU A 21 1.63 -9.49 -9.02
C GLU A 21 0.27 -8.77 -9.14
N MET A 22 -0.26 -8.20 -8.06
CA MET A 22 -1.43 -7.33 -8.13
C MET A 22 -1.14 -6.05 -8.93
N THR A 23 -1.94 -5.77 -9.97
CA THR A 23 -1.83 -4.57 -10.82
C THR A 23 -3.02 -3.63 -10.64
N PHE A 24 -2.76 -2.32 -10.61
CA PHE A 24 -3.79 -1.28 -10.60
C PHE A 24 -3.77 -0.52 -11.94
N LYS A 25 -4.95 -0.15 -12.46
CA LYS A 25 -5.05 0.63 -13.72
C LYS A 25 -4.63 2.08 -13.50
N THR A 26 -4.89 2.59 -12.29
CA THR A 26 -4.56 3.95 -11.91
C THR A 26 -3.88 4.02 -10.55
N LEU A 27 -3.13 5.10 -10.36
CA LEU A 27 -2.49 5.42 -9.09
C LEU A 27 -3.50 5.60 -7.96
N LYS A 28 -4.64 6.22 -8.25
CA LYS A 28 -5.71 6.49 -7.30
C LYS A 28 -6.37 5.20 -6.76
N GLU A 29 -6.48 4.18 -7.61
CA GLU A 29 -6.96 2.85 -7.19
C GLU A 29 -5.96 2.17 -6.26
N ALA A 30 -4.66 2.25 -6.57
CA ALA A 30 -3.61 1.72 -5.70
C ALA A 30 -3.60 2.43 -4.34
N GLU A 31 -3.65 3.76 -4.34
CA GLU A 31 -3.70 4.56 -3.11
C GLU A 31 -4.90 4.20 -2.23
N LYS A 32 -6.10 4.04 -2.83
CA LYS A 32 -7.31 3.65 -2.11
C LYS A 32 -7.15 2.27 -1.47
N PHE A 33 -6.68 1.29 -2.24
CA PHE A 33 -6.49 -0.08 -1.76
C PHE A 33 -5.55 -0.13 -0.55
N TYR A 34 -4.37 0.48 -0.65
CA TYR A 34 -3.40 0.45 0.45
C TYR A 34 -3.84 1.24 1.68
N LYS A 35 -4.68 2.28 1.51
CA LYS A 35 -5.29 3.02 2.61
C LYS A 35 -6.33 2.19 3.37
N ASP A 36 -7.12 1.39 2.65
CA ASP A 36 -8.11 0.51 3.27
C ASP A 36 -7.40 -0.66 3.97
N TYR A 37 -6.37 -1.24 3.33
CA TYR A 37 -5.52 -2.26 3.95
C TYR A 37 -4.80 -1.74 5.22
N SER A 38 -4.27 -0.52 5.22
CA SER A 38 -3.58 0.04 6.39
C SER A 38 -4.48 0.20 7.60
N LYS A 39 -5.77 0.54 7.38
CA LYS A 39 -6.77 0.59 8.44
C LYS A 39 -7.07 -0.80 9.01
N LEU A 40 -7.19 -1.81 8.15
CA LEU A 40 -7.50 -3.18 8.56
C LEU A 40 -6.36 -3.82 9.35
N ALA A 41 -5.12 -3.55 8.93
CA ALA A 41 -3.92 -4.11 9.55
C ALA A 41 -3.34 -3.23 10.67
N ASP A 42 -4.04 -2.17 11.05
CA ASP A 42 -3.69 -1.23 12.13
C ASP A 42 -2.25 -0.69 12.03
N PHE A 43 -1.91 -0.14 10.85
CA PHE A 43 -0.64 0.55 10.64
C PHE A 43 -0.82 1.89 9.94
N SER A 44 0.17 2.76 10.12
CA SER A 44 0.20 4.08 9.47
C SER A 44 0.82 4.00 8.08
N MET A 45 0.22 4.68 7.11
CA MET A 45 0.72 4.77 5.74
C MET A 45 1.04 6.22 5.40
N LYS A 46 2.18 6.45 4.75
CA LYS A 46 2.59 7.74 4.21
C LYS A 46 2.89 7.61 2.72
N ILE A 47 2.17 8.39 1.91
CA ILE A 47 2.42 8.51 0.47
C ILE A 47 3.44 9.62 0.26
N ARG A 48 4.53 9.33 -0.45
CA ARG A 48 5.54 10.28 -0.91
C ARG A 48 5.56 10.24 -2.44
N ASN A 49 5.48 11.40 -3.07
CA ASN A 49 5.71 11.49 -4.52
C ASN A 49 7.21 11.40 -4.78
N THR A 50 7.62 10.49 -5.64
CA THR A 50 8.98 10.43 -6.18
C THR A 50 8.95 10.89 -7.64
N THR A 51 9.98 11.65 -8.00
CA THR A 51 10.41 12.12 -9.32
C THR A 51 9.38 12.24 -10.45
N ARG A 52 9.17 13.48 -10.95
CA ARG A 52 8.65 13.71 -12.32
C ARG A 52 9.81 13.57 -13.29
N LYS A 53 9.74 12.64 -14.25
CA LYS A 53 10.51 12.80 -15.50
C LYS A 53 9.77 13.75 -16.44
N GLU A 54 10.53 14.54 -17.19
CA GLU A 54 10.07 15.60 -18.12
C GLU A 54 8.97 15.12 -19.09
N ASN A 55 8.98 13.83 -19.46
CA ASN A 55 7.99 13.18 -20.34
C ASN A 55 7.07 12.16 -19.65
N GLY A 56 6.81 12.32 -18.36
CA GLY A 56 5.69 11.62 -17.71
C GLY A 56 6.00 10.19 -17.30
N ILE A 57 6.79 10.04 -16.24
CA ILE A 57 6.58 8.97 -15.26
C ILE A 57 6.73 9.63 -13.88
N LYS A 58 5.68 9.52 -13.06
CA LYS A 58 5.66 9.86 -11.64
C LYS A 58 5.58 8.54 -10.89
N ASN A 59 6.66 8.13 -10.24
CA ASN A 59 6.56 7.01 -9.31
C ASN A 59 6.09 7.54 -7.96
N GLN A 60 5.10 6.93 -7.34
CA GLN A 60 4.81 7.20 -5.93
C GLN A 60 5.47 6.16 -5.07
N LEU A 61 6.09 6.63 -4.00
CA LEU A 61 6.62 5.81 -2.93
C LEU A 61 5.57 5.76 -1.82
N ILE A 62 5.10 4.57 -1.50
CA ILE A 62 4.24 4.32 -0.35
C ILE A 62 5.12 3.72 0.75
N THR A 63 5.08 4.31 1.95
CA THR A 63 5.79 3.81 3.13
C THR A 63 4.78 3.44 4.22
N CYS A 64 4.95 2.28 4.84
CA CYS A 64 4.15 1.82 5.97
C CYS A 64 5.01 1.77 7.24
N SER A 65 4.48 2.24 8.36
CA SER A 65 5.08 2.13 9.69
C SER A 65 4.06 1.50 10.63
N ARG A 66 4.42 0.36 11.21
CA ARG A 66 3.72 -0.23 12.34
C ARG A 66 4.38 0.33 13.59
N GLU A 67 3.87 1.44 14.12
CA GLU A 67 4.20 1.80 15.49
C GLU A 67 3.53 0.75 16.36
N GLY A 68 4.34 -0.10 17.00
CA GLY A 68 3.84 -0.91 18.11
C GLY A 68 3.40 0.05 19.22
N LYS A 69 2.15 -0.06 19.64
CA LYS A 69 1.81 0.33 21.01
C LYS A 69 2.61 -0.49 22.00
#